data_AF-A0A7Y5L9X7-F1
#
_entry.id   AF-A0A7Y5L9X7-F1
#
_cell.length_a   1.000
_cell.length_b   1.000
_cell.length_c   1.000
_cell.angle_alpha   90.00
_cell.angle_beta   90.00
_cell.angle_gamma   90.00
#
_symmetry.space_group_name_H-M   'P 1'
#
loop_
_entity.id
_entity.type
_entity.pdbx_description
1 polymer ?
#
loop_
_entity_poly.entity_id
_entity_poly.type
_entity_poly.pdbx_seq_one_letter_code
_entity_poly.pdbx_strand_id
1 'polypeptide(L)'
;MTPLDSTHKAGNSKSRRNFRRDVEGYLFISPWLIGFLLFAAGPIFLSLFMSFTQWSLLSAPQWVGLSNYQEIIFDDPLVYKSLWNTAYYVFFSVPLGVVLSLALAILLNQKLRGLSIFRTIFFLPSVTNMVAVSLLWMWIFNPEFGL
;
A
#
# COMPACT_ATOMS: atom_id res chain seq x y z
N MET A 1 -34.57 -50.99 43.65
CA MET A 1 -35.06 -50.91 42.25
C MET A 1 -35.36 -49.45 41.93
N THR A 2 -34.75 -48.96 40.84
CA THR A 2 -34.79 -47.63 40.16
C THR A 2 -36.18 -47.04 39.87
N PRO A 3 -36.34 -45.79 39.32
CA PRO A 3 -35.37 -44.72 38.95
C PRO A 3 -35.77 -43.30 39.47
N LEU A 4 -34.86 -42.38 39.78
CA LEU A 4 -34.28 -41.32 38.90
C LEU A 4 -35.28 -40.61 37.95
N ASP A 5 -35.70 -39.39 38.31
CA ASP A 5 -36.02 -38.37 37.31
C ASP A 5 -35.63 -36.96 37.79
N SER A 6 -34.47 -36.50 37.31
CA SER A 6 -33.98 -35.13 37.45
C SER A 6 -33.94 -34.50 36.06
N THR A 7 -35.03 -33.86 35.65
CA THR A 7 -35.09 -33.10 34.39
C THR A 7 -34.58 -31.67 34.59
N HIS A 8 -33.25 -31.51 34.60
CA HIS A 8 -32.61 -30.21 34.40
C HIS A 8 -32.72 -29.79 32.92
N LYS A 9 -33.77 -29.03 32.57
CA LYS A 9 -33.82 -28.27 31.31
C LYS A 9 -33.05 -26.96 31.46
N ALA A 10 -31.78 -26.93 31.07
CA ALA A 10 -31.05 -25.68 30.87
C ALA A 10 -29.99 -25.84 29.77
N GLY A 11 -30.40 -25.72 28.51
CA GLY A 11 -29.44 -25.79 27.40
C GLY A 11 -30.02 -25.38 26.07
N ASN A 12 -30.21 -24.08 25.82
CA ASN A 12 -30.19 -23.59 24.42
C ASN A 12 -29.98 -22.07 24.20
N SER A 13 -29.75 -21.24 25.21
CA SER A 13 -29.71 -19.77 25.03
C SER A 13 -28.34 -19.20 24.61
N LYS A 14 -27.24 -19.94 24.77
CA LYS A 14 -25.88 -19.39 24.58
C LYS A 14 -25.40 -19.34 23.11
N SER A 15 -25.91 -20.21 22.23
CA SER A 15 -25.43 -20.31 20.83
C SER A 15 -25.89 -19.14 19.94
N ARG A 16 -27.15 -18.68 20.11
CA ARG A 16 -27.70 -17.55 19.33
C ARG A 16 -27.11 -16.18 19.70
N ARG A 17 -26.47 -16.04 20.86
CA ARG A 17 -25.92 -14.76 21.32
C ARG A 17 -24.53 -14.47 20.74
N ASN A 18 -23.73 -15.50 20.46
CA ASN A 18 -22.41 -15.35 19.85
C ASN A 18 -22.52 -14.94 18.38
N PHE A 19 -23.42 -15.57 17.61
CA PHE A 19 -23.61 -15.24 16.18
C PHE A 19 -24.14 -13.82 15.94
N ARG A 20 -25.01 -13.29 16.83
CA ARG A 20 -25.49 -11.90 16.73
C ARG A 20 -24.40 -10.87 17.05
N ARG A 21 -23.47 -11.22 17.95
CA ARG A 21 -22.36 -10.37 18.35
C ARG A 21 -21.30 -10.26 17.24
N ASP A 22 -21.12 -11.32 16.44
CA ASP A 22 -20.22 -11.30 15.29
C ASP A 22 -20.78 -10.45 14.14
N VAL A 23 -22.10 -10.51 13.89
CA VAL A 23 -22.76 -9.70 12.86
C VAL A 23 -22.67 -8.20 13.15
N GLU A 24 -22.80 -7.80 14.43
CA GLU A 24 -22.63 -6.39 14.83
C GLU A 24 -21.19 -5.90 14.55
N GLY A 25 -20.18 -6.74 14.80
CA GLY A 25 -18.78 -6.45 14.46
C GLY A 25 -18.55 -6.29 12.95
N TYR A 26 -19.12 -7.17 12.12
CA TYR A 26 -19.06 -7.03 10.67
C TYR A 26 -19.81 -5.78 10.18
N LEU A 27 -20.92 -5.40 10.81
CA LEU A 27 -21.65 -4.18 10.46
C LEU A 27 -20.81 -2.92 10.70
N PHE A 28 -20.06 -2.85 11.80
CA PHE A 28 -19.15 -1.73 12.08
C PHE A 28 -17.96 -1.66 11.11
N ILE A 29 -17.45 -2.80 10.65
CA ILE A 29 -16.33 -2.85 9.68
C ILE A 29 -16.84 -2.65 8.24
N SER A 30 -18.12 -2.92 7.97
CA SER A 30 -18.70 -2.87 6.63
C SER A 30 -18.48 -1.58 5.85
N PRO A 31 -18.58 -0.35 6.44
CA PRO A 31 -18.38 0.87 5.65
C PRO A 31 -16.94 1.00 5.16
N TRP A 32 -15.97 0.62 6.01
CA TRP A 32 -14.56 0.60 5.63
C TRP A 32 -14.29 -0.48 4.58
N LEU A 33 -14.87 -1.68 4.75
CA LEU A 33 -14.67 -2.80 3.84
C LEU A 33 -15.30 -2.55 2.46
N ILE A 34 -16.46 -1.91 2.41
CA ILE A 34 -17.11 -1.47 1.17
C ILE A 34 -16.23 -0.43 0.47
N GLY A 35 -15.71 0.57 1.21
CA GLY A 35 -14.78 1.56 0.66
C GLY A 35 -13.53 0.91 0.08
N PHE A 36 -12.90 0.00 0.81
CA PHE A 36 -11.74 -0.76 0.35
C PHE A 36 -12.06 -1.57 -0.91
N LEU A 37 -13.19 -2.29 -0.94
CA LEU A 37 -13.58 -3.09 -2.10
C LEU A 37 -13.89 -2.24 -3.33
N LEU A 38 -14.51 -1.08 -3.18
CA LEU A 38 -14.86 -0.24 -4.32
C LEU A 38 -13.68 0.58 -4.84
N PHE A 39 -12.86 1.14 -3.95
CA PHE A 39 -11.82 2.11 -4.33
C PHE A 39 -10.41 1.52 -4.41
N ALA A 40 -10.12 0.41 -3.74
CA ALA A 40 -8.81 -0.24 -3.81
C ALA A 40 -8.89 -1.57 -4.55
N ALA A 41 -9.67 -2.53 -4.04
CA ALA A 41 -9.72 -3.87 -4.62
C ALA A 41 -10.43 -3.88 -5.99
N GLY A 42 -11.50 -3.10 -6.14
CA GLY A 42 -12.30 -2.97 -7.36
C GLY A 42 -11.46 -2.63 -8.58
N PRO A 43 -10.72 -1.49 -8.58
CA PRO A 43 -9.85 -1.16 -9.70
C PRO A 43 -8.73 -2.19 -9.89
N ILE A 44 -8.20 -2.82 -8.83
CA ILE A 44 -7.21 -3.90 -8.98
C ILE A 44 -7.79 -5.08 -9.75
N PHE A 45 -8.98 -5.56 -9.39
CA PHE A 45 -9.65 -6.65 -10.11
C PHE A 45 -10.00 -6.27 -11.54
N LEU A 46 -10.44 -5.03 -11.76
CA LEU A 46 -10.71 -4.53 -13.11
C LEU A 46 -9.42 -4.44 -13.95
N SER A 47 -8.33 -3.93 -13.39
CA SER A 47 -7.01 -3.89 -14.04
C SER A 47 -6.48 -5.29 -14.33
N LEU A 48 -6.69 -6.24 -13.41
CA LEU A 48 -6.33 -7.64 -13.62
C LEU A 48 -7.18 -8.26 -14.74
N PHE A 49 -8.49 -8.02 -14.78
CA PHE A 49 -9.34 -8.48 -15.87
C PHE A 49 -8.93 -7.84 -17.20
N MET A 50 -8.63 -6.54 -17.19
CA MET A 50 -8.16 -5.81 -18.36
C MET A 50 -6.78 -6.29 -18.84
N SER A 51 -5.90 -6.79 -17.97
CA SER A 51 -4.59 -7.30 -18.40
C SER A 51 -4.68 -8.56 -19.27
N PHE A 52 -5.79 -9.31 -19.17
CA PHE A 52 -6.08 -10.45 -20.06
C PHE A 52 -6.83 -10.04 -21.35
N THR A 53 -7.18 -8.77 -21.48
CA THR A 53 -7.81 -8.22 -22.69
C THR A 53 -6.86 -7.28 -23.42
N GLN A 54 -6.82 -7.36 -24.74
CA GLN A 54 -6.17 -6.35 -25.55
C GLN A 54 -7.19 -5.23 -25.75
N TRP A 55 -6.99 -4.16 -25.00
CA TRP A 55 -7.79 -2.96 -25.08
C TRP A 55 -6.94 -1.82 -25.63
N SER A 56 -7.40 -1.23 -26.73
CA SER A 56 -6.87 0.01 -27.28
C SER A 56 -7.97 1.05 -27.19
N LEU A 57 -7.61 2.31 -26.93
CA LEU A 57 -8.55 3.45 -26.91
C LEU A 57 -9.41 3.55 -28.19
N LEU A 58 -8.96 2.93 -29.28
CA LEU A 58 -9.57 2.96 -30.62
C LEU A 58 -10.20 1.63 -31.05
N SER A 59 -10.17 0.57 -30.23
CA SER A 59 -10.63 -0.78 -30.65
C SER A 59 -11.47 -1.45 -29.57
N ALA A 60 -12.43 -2.27 -29.99
CA ALA A 60 -13.24 -3.06 -29.06
C ALA A 60 -12.35 -4.02 -28.25
N PRO A 61 -12.61 -4.20 -26.94
CA PRO A 61 -11.82 -5.09 -26.10
C PRO A 61 -11.87 -6.52 -26.63
N GLN A 62 -10.71 -7.07 -27.00
CA GLN A 62 -10.59 -8.47 -27.39
C GLN A 62 -10.00 -9.27 -26.24
N TRP A 63 -10.60 -10.40 -25.90
CA TRP A 63 -10.04 -11.31 -24.91
C TRP A 63 -8.89 -12.09 -25.54
N VAL A 64 -7.65 -11.85 -25.08
CA VAL A 64 -6.44 -12.47 -25.68
C VAL A 64 -5.71 -13.36 -24.67
N GLY A 65 -6.22 -13.43 -23.43
CA GLY A 65 -5.72 -14.33 -22.39
C GLY A 65 -4.30 -13.95 -21.98
N LEU A 66 -3.36 -14.89 -22.10
CA LEU A 66 -1.98 -14.74 -21.63
C LEU A 66 -1.02 -14.17 -22.69
N SER A 67 -1.50 -13.84 -23.90
CA SER A 67 -0.64 -13.34 -24.99
C SER A 67 0.10 -12.06 -24.61
N ASN A 68 -0.55 -11.15 -23.90
CA ASN A 68 0.04 -9.89 -23.42
C ASN A 68 1.28 -10.14 -22.53
N TYR A 69 1.24 -11.18 -21.70
CA TYR A 69 2.37 -11.53 -20.85
C TYR A 69 3.51 -12.18 -21.62
N GLN A 70 3.20 -12.98 -22.66
CA GLN A 70 4.22 -13.59 -23.52
C GLN A 70 4.98 -12.52 -24.30
N GLU A 71 4.29 -11.54 -24.88
CA GLU A 71 4.91 -10.42 -25.60
C GLU A 71 5.80 -9.58 -24.68
N ILE A 72 5.32 -9.24 -23.48
CA ILE A 72 6.09 -8.49 -22.47
C ILE A 72 7.35 -9.24 -22.01
N ILE A 73 7.26 -10.56 -21.83
CA ILE A 73 8.37 -11.36 -21.30
C ILE A 73 9.39 -11.72 -22.39
N PHE A 74 8.95 -12.01 -23.61
CA PHE A 74 9.85 -12.55 -24.65
C PHE A 74 10.24 -11.52 -25.70
N ASP A 75 9.39 -10.53 -25.99
CA ASP A 75 9.59 -9.63 -27.12
C ASP A 75 10.00 -8.20 -26.72
N ASP A 76 9.79 -7.79 -25.45
CA ASP A 76 10.11 -6.44 -24.99
C ASP A 76 11.40 -6.33 -24.15
N PRO A 77 12.53 -5.87 -24.72
CA PRO A 77 13.78 -5.66 -23.98
C PRO A 77 13.70 -4.51 -22.97
N LEU A 78 12.72 -3.60 -23.08
CA LEU A 78 12.53 -2.50 -22.12
C LEU A 78 12.00 -2.99 -20.77
N VAL A 79 11.27 -4.11 -20.75
CA VAL A 79 10.73 -4.70 -19.52
C VAL A 79 11.88 -5.13 -18.61
N TYR A 80 12.86 -5.87 -19.13
CA TYR A 80 14.03 -6.27 -18.36
C TYR A 80 14.86 -5.07 -17.90
N LYS A 81 15.04 -4.07 -18.75
CA LYS A 81 15.80 -2.86 -18.41
C LYS A 81 15.11 -2.05 -17.30
N SER A 82 13.79 -1.87 -17.38
CA SER A 82 13.02 -1.14 -16.38
C SER A 82 12.94 -1.88 -15.04
N LEU A 83 12.78 -3.21 -15.07
CA LEU A 83 12.85 -4.05 -13.88
C LEU A 83 14.23 -3.99 -13.23
N TRP A 84 15.30 -4.09 -14.01
CA TRP A 84 16.66 -4.00 -13.48
C TRP A 84 16.97 -2.63 -12.88
N ASN A 85 16.60 -1.55 -13.57
CA ASN A 85 16.78 -0.19 -13.04
C ASN A 85 16.00 0.02 -11.74
N THR A 86 14.77 -0.47 -11.66
CA THR A 86 13.95 -0.38 -10.45
C THR A 86 14.54 -1.21 -9.32
N ALA A 87 14.96 -2.45 -9.61
CA ALA A 87 15.59 -3.32 -8.63
C ALA A 87 16.89 -2.71 -8.11
N TYR A 88 17.74 -2.19 -9.00
CA TYR A 88 18.96 -1.47 -8.64
C TYR A 88 18.64 -0.26 -7.76
N TYR A 89 17.69 0.59 -8.17
CA TYR A 89 17.26 1.75 -7.39
C TYR A 89 16.79 1.36 -5.99
N VAL A 90 15.93 0.36 -5.85
CA VAL A 90 15.41 -0.13 -4.57
C VAL A 90 16.52 -0.72 -3.71
N PHE A 91 17.43 -1.49 -4.32
CA PHE A 91 18.53 -2.13 -3.61
C PHE A 91 19.46 -1.12 -2.95
N PHE A 92 19.67 0.06 -3.54
CA PHE A 92 20.47 1.12 -2.90
C PHE A 92 19.63 2.05 -2.03
N SER A 93 18.44 2.47 -2.49
CA SER A 93 17.66 3.48 -1.78
C SER A 93 17.09 2.97 -0.46
N VAL A 94 16.65 1.70 -0.40
CA VAL A 94 16.04 1.12 0.80
C VAL A 94 17.05 0.97 1.94
N PRO A 95 18.21 0.29 1.76
CA PRO A 95 19.20 0.18 2.84
C PRO A 95 19.75 1.54 3.25
N LEU A 96 20.01 2.44 2.29
CA LEU A 96 20.49 3.78 2.60
C LEU A 96 19.46 4.57 3.43
N GLY A 97 18.18 4.51 3.06
CA GLY A 97 17.09 5.12 3.81
C GLY A 97 16.94 4.54 5.22
N VAL A 98 17.07 3.22 5.38
CA VAL A 98 17.03 2.55 6.68
C VAL A 98 18.24 2.94 7.55
N VAL A 99 19.45 2.93 7.00
CA VAL A 99 20.66 3.32 7.73
C VAL A 99 20.59 4.77 8.16
N LEU A 100 20.19 5.69 7.27
CA LEU A 100 20.07 7.11 7.59
C LEU A 100 18.97 7.37 8.61
N SER A 101 17.79 6.76 8.46
CA SER A 101 16.68 6.92 9.41
C SER A 101 17.05 6.36 10.79
N LEU A 102 17.75 5.23 10.86
CA LEU A 102 18.23 4.65 12.10
C LEU A 102 19.34 5.51 12.74
N ALA A 103 20.31 5.99 11.95
CA ALA A 103 21.36 6.88 12.43
C ALA A 103 20.78 8.17 13.02
N LEU A 104 19.80 8.77 12.33
CA LEU A 104 19.07 9.93 12.83
C LEU A 104 18.26 9.61 14.09
N ALA A 105 17.60 8.45 14.16
CA ALA A 105 16.86 8.03 15.34
C ALA A 105 17.79 7.88 16.56
N ILE A 106 18.97 7.28 16.38
CA ILE A 106 19.98 7.15 17.44
C ILE A 106 20.51 8.52 17.87
N LEU A 107 20.81 9.41 16.92
CA LEU A 107 21.27 10.77 17.21
C LEU A 107 20.23 11.56 18.01
N LEU A 108 18.95 11.42 17.65
CA LEU A 108 17.83 12.08 18.33
C LEU A 108 17.50 11.46 19.70
N ASN A 109 17.83 10.18 19.90
CA ASN A 109 17.64 9.50 21.18
C ASN A 109 18.63 9.99 22.26
N GLN A 110 19.75 10.59 21.87
CA GLN A 110 20.63 11.25 22.83
C GLN A 110 19.96 12.56 23.31
N LYS A 111 20.10 12.87 24.61
CA LYS A 111 19.60 14.11 25.22
C LYS A 111 20.36 15.34 24.70
N LEU A 112 20.21 15.64 23.42
CA LEU A 112 20.80 16.82 22.78
C LEU A 112 20.00 18.05 23.21
N ARG A 113 20.70 19.05 23.75
CA ARG A 113 20.15 20.35 24.22
C ARG A 113 19.55 21.23 23.10
N GLY A 114 19.33 20.70 21.89
CA GLY A 114 18.80 21.40 20.71
C GLY A 114 17.69 20.65 19.95
N LEU A 115 17.07 19.63 20.57
CA LEU A 115 16.04 18.77 19.98
C LEU A 115 14.90 19.51 19.26
N SER A 116 14.49 20.68 19.77
CA SER A 116 13.41 21.49 19.16
C SER A 116 13.80 22.04 17.79
N ILE A 117 15.02 22.57 17.64
CA ILE A 117 15.50 23.15 16.36
C ILE A 117 15.69 22.04 15.32
N PHE A 118 16.26 20.90 15.73
CA PHE A 118 16.50 19.77 14.84
C PHE A 118 15.18 19.17 14.32
N ARG A 119 14.15 19.07 15.18
CA ARG A 119 12.81 18.63 14.76
C ARG A 119 12.20 19.60 13.76
N THR A 120 12.30 20.92 13.96
CA THR A 120 11.73 21.90 13.01
C THR A 120 12.37 21.82 11.63
N ILE A 121 13.69 21.72 11.53
CA ILE A 121 14.40 21.63 10.24
C ILE A 121 14.07 20.33 9.51
N PHE A 122 13.98 19.20 10.23
CA PHE A 122 13.67 17.91 9.64
C PHE A 122 12.20 17.79 9.18
N PHE A 123 11.27 18.44 9.90
CA PHE A 123 9.85 18.42 9.53
C PHE A 123 9.49 19.42 8.44
N LEU A 124 10.22 20.54 8.31
CA LEU A 124 10.01 21.53 7.25
C LEU A 124 9.84 20.92 5.84
N PRO A 125 10.75 20.06 5.34
CA PRO A 125 10.60 19.47 4.01
C PRO A 125 9.42 18.51 3.88
N SER A 126 9.03 17.83 4.97
CA SER A 126 7.85 16.96 4.98
C SER A 126 6.53 17.74 4.88
N VAL A 127 6.52 19.01 5.29
CA VAL A 127 5.33 19.88 5.25
C VAL A 127 5.23 20.60 3.90
N THR A 128 6.36 20.81 3.22
CA THR A 128 6.36 21.37 1.86
C THR A 128 5.80 20.39 0.83
N ASN A 129 4.93 20.88 -0.06
CA ASN A 129 4.40 20.09 -1.17
C ASN A 129 5.57 19.61 -2.08
N MET A 130 5.56 18.33 -2.46
CA MET A 130 6.56 17.73 -3.34
C MET A 130 6.72 18.50 -4.66
N VAL A 131 5.66 19.13 -5.16
CA VAL A 131 5.73 20.01 -6.34
C VAL A 131 6.70 21.18 -6.14
N ALA A 132 6.68 21.83 -4.98
CA ALA A 132 7.58 22.95 -4.69
C ALA A 132 9.05 22.49 -4.61
N VAL A 133 9.29 21.31 -4.01
CA VAL A 133 10.62 20.71 -3.93
C VAL A 133 11.17 20.41 -5.32
N SER A 134 10.34 19.87 -6.23
CA SER A 134 10.74 19.59 -7.61
C SER A 134 11.12 20.87 -8.38
N LEU A 135 10.38 21.97 -8.18
CA LEU A 135 10.70 23.26 -8.79
C LEU A 135 12.03 23.83 -8.29
N LEU A 136 12.31 23.71 -6.99
CA LEU A 136 13.59 24.13 -6.41
C LEU A 136 14.77 23.35 -7.00
N TRP A 137 14.65 22.03 -7.12
CA TRP A 137 15.68 21.22 -7.78
C TRP A 137 15.86 21.59 -9.24
N MET A 138 14.76 21.85 -9.96
CA MET A 138 14.82 22.29 -11.36
C MET A 138 15.56 23.63 -11.50
N TRP A 139 15.37 24.57 -10.56
CA TRP A 139 16.10 25.85 -10.55
C TRP A 139 17.57 25.70 -10.16
N ILE A 140 17.89 24.85 -9.18
CA ILE A 140 19.28 24.58 -8.76
C ILE A 140 20.09 23.93 -9.88
N PHE A 141 19.47 23.03 -10.65
CA PHE A 141 20.07 22.34 -11.80
C PHE A 141 19.78 23.01 -13.15
N ASN A 142 19.29 24.26 -13.17
CA ASN A 142 19.04 24.98 -14.41
C ASN A 142 20.34 25.59 -14.95
N PRO A 143 20.80 25.22 -16.15
CA PRO A 143 22.10 25.67 -16.68
C PRO A 143 22.13 27.14 -17.15
N GLU A 144 21.01 27.87 -17.22
CA GLU A 144 21.01 29.30 -17.59
C GLU A 144 21.12 30.28 -16.40
N PHE A 145 20.68 29.88 -15.19
CA PHE A 145 20.69 30.74 -13.99
C PHE A 145 21.08 30.02 -12.68
N GLY A 146 21.21 28.69 -12.69
CA GLY A 146 21.78 27.84 -11.64
C GLY A 146 23.16 27.32 -12.04
N LEU A 147 23.73 26.36 -11.29
CA LEU A 147 25.06 25.78 -11.58
C LEU A 147 25.13 25.11 -12.96
#